data_AF-A0A8J7YNR7-F1
#
_entry.id   AF-A0A8J7YNR7-F1
#
_cell.length_a   1.000
_cell.length_b   1.000
_cell.length_c   1.000
_cell.angle_alpha   90.00
_cell.angle_beta   90.00
_cell.angle_gamma   90.00
#
_symmetry.space_group_name_H-M   'P 1'
#
loop_
_entity.id
_entity.type
_entity.pdbx_description
1 polymer ?
#
loop_
_entity_poly.entity_id
_entity_poly.type
_entity_poly.pdbx_seq_one_letter_code
_entity_poly.pdbx_strand_id
1 'polypeptide(L)' 'MQIVRRIVKRCPSCGSTGLYYEAGMITGQKYHCRKCNYIGPLVFEEEVEERLKPGDSGKHGSGFP' A
#
# COMPACT_ATOMS: atom_id res chain seq x y z
N MET A 1 5.22 -2.26 26.47
CA MET A 1 4.64 -2.91 25.28
C MET A 1 4.15 -1.81 24.36
N GLN A 2 4.74 -1.61 23.19
CA GLN A 2 4.28 -0.58 22.25
C GLN A 2 3.42 -1.27 21.16
N ILE A 3 2.16 -0.86 21.08
CA ILE A 3 1.27 -1.19 19.96
C ILE A 3 1.51 -0.11 18.92
N VAL A 4 1.91 -0.51 17.71
CA VAL A 4 2.04 0.43 16.60
C VAL A 4 0.88 0.22 15.65
N ARG A 5 0.28 1.33 15.22
CA ARG A 5 -0.76 1.34 14.18
C ARG A 5 -0.07 1.69 12.87
N ARG A 6 -0.24 0.86 11.85
CA ARG A 6 0.21 1.16 10.48
C ARG A 6 -0.94 1.03 9.51
N ILE A 7 -0.89 1.81 8.44
CA ILE A 7 -1.84 1.74 7.32
C ILE A 7 -1.24 0.85 6.24
N VAL A 8 -1.98 -0.17 5.81
CA VAL A 8 -1.61 -1.08 4.72
C VAL A 8 -2.55 -0.86 3.53
N LYS A 9 -1.99 -0.80 2.32
CA LYS A 9 -2.76 -0.64 1.07
C LYS A 9 -3.03 -2.00 0.43
N ARG A 10 -4.28 -2.28 0.06
CA ARG A 10 -4.70 -3.50 -0.66
C ARG A 10 -5.37 -3.19 -1.99
N CYS A 11 -5.14 -4.10 -2.94
CA CYS A 11 -5.80 -4.08 -4.23
C CYS A 11 -7.29 -4.35 -4.07
N PRO A 12 -8.18 -3.53 -4.66
CA PRO A 12 -9.62 -3.73 -4.56
C PRO A 12 -10.14 -4.92 -5.37
N SER A 13 -9.35 -5.41 -6.34
CA SER A 13 -9.76 -6.53 -7.19
C SER A 13 -9.35 -7.90 -6.63
N CYS A 14 -8.18 -8.00 -5.99
CA CYS A 14 -7.67 -9.30 -5.50
C CYS A 14 -7.21 -9.33 -4.03
N GLY A 15 -7.26 -8.19 -3.33
CA GLY A 15 -6.80 -8.09 -1.94
C GLY A 15 -5.28 -8.16 -1.76
N SER A 16 -4.49 -8.13 -2.83
CA SER A 16 -3.02 -8.14 -2.71
C SER A 16 -2.49 -6.80 -2.17
N THR A 17 -1.53 -6.86 -1.26
CA THR A 17 -0.72 -5.70 -0.82
C THR A 17 0.43 -5.36 -1.79
N GLY A 18 0.61 -6.15 -2.85
CA GLY A 18 1.63 -5.98 -3.87
C GLY A 18 1.30 -4.89 -4.89
N LEU A 19 0.85 -3.73 -4.41
CA LEU A 19 0.58 -2.54 -5.22
C LEU A 19 1.86 -1.73 -5.38
N TYR A 20 2.12 -1.21 -6.57
CA TYR A 20 3.15 -0.22 -6.80
C TYR A 20 2.58 0.99 -7.53
N TYR A 21 3.26 2.10 -7.38
CA TYR A 21 2.88 3.34 -8.01
C TYR A 21 3.29 3.34 -9.48
N GLU A 22 2.33 3.61 -10.35
CA GLU A 22 2.54 3.88 -11.76
C GLU A 22 2.34 5.37 -12.00
N ALA A 23 3.43 6.09 -12.27
CA ALA A 23 3.41 7.52 -12.51
C ALA A 23 2.81 7.81 -13.90
N GLY A 24 1.49 8.04 -13.96
CA GLY A 24 0.83 8.53 -15.17
C GLY A 24 1.09 10.02 -15.31
N MET A 25 2.08 10.42 -16.12
CA MET A 25 2.60 11.79 -16.28
C MET A 25 1.56 12.92 -16.53
N ILE A 26 0.27 12.61 -16.69
CA ILE A 26 -0.82 13.56 -16.99
C ILE A 26 -2.07 13.34 -16.12
N THR A 27 -2.39 12.11 -15.68
CA THR A 27 -3.70 11.75 -15.07
C THR A 27 -3.67 11.49 -13.56
N GLY A 28 -2.56 11.80 -12.89
CA GLY A 28 -2.43 11.63 -11.44
C GLY A 28 -1.98 10.23 -11.00
N GLN A 29 -2.13 9.99 -9.70
CA GLN A 29 -1.59 8.83 -9.00
C GLN A 29 -2.34 7.54 -9.38
N LYS A 30 -1.68 6.58 -10.04
CA LYS A 30 -2.24 5.25 -10.33
C LYS A 30 -1.48 4.17 -9.58
N TYR A 31 -2.21 3.18 -9.09
CA TYR A 31 -1.66 1.97 -8.48
C TYR A 31 -1.82 0.80 -9.45
N HIS A 32 -0.72 0.09 -9.68
CA HIS A 32 -0.71 -1.16 -10.44
C HIS A 32 -0.46 -2.33 -9.49
N CYS A 33 -1.36 -3.32 -9.52
CA CYS A 33 -1.21 -4.57 -8.78
C CYS A 33 -0.41 -5.59 -9.58
N ARG A 34 0.67 -6.12 -8.99
CA ARG A 34 1.47 -7.20 -9.60
C ARG A 34 0.74 -8.54 -9.71
N LYS A 35 -0.33 -8.74 -8.94
CA LYS A 35 -1.04 -10.04 -8.86
C LYS A 35 -2.16 -10.17 -9.88
N CYS A 36 -3.05 -9.19 -9.96
CA CYS A 36 -4.23 -9.26 -10.84
C CYS A 36 -4.21 -8.23 -11.97
N ASN A 37 -3.11 -7.48 -12.11
CA ASN A 37 -2.98 -6.45 -13.13
C ASN A 37 -4.01 -5.30 -13.03
N TYR A 38 -4.64 -5.12 -11.85
CA TYR A 38 -5.47 -3.95 -11.57
C TYR A 38 -4.63 -2.67 -11.70
N ILE A 39 -5.12 -1.71 -12.48
CA ILE A 39 -4.51 -0.38 -12.66
C ILE A 39 -5.59 0.66 -12.38
N GLY A 40 -5.38 1.47 -11.34
CA GLY A 40 -6.35 2.51 -11.00
C GLY A 40 -5.93 3.36 -9.82
N PRO A 41 -6.60 4.50 -9.60
CA PRO A 41 -6.28 5.39 -8.49
C PRO A 41 -6.79 4.88 -7.13
N LEU A 42 -7.73 3.93 -7.11
CA LEU A 42 -8.38 3.44 -5.90
C LEU A 42 -7.64 2.26 -5.27
N VAL A 43 -7.51 2.28 -3.95
CA VAL A 43 -6.94 1.21 -3.12
C VAL A 43 -7.71 1.13 -1.80
N PHE A 44 -7.74 -0.04 -1.17
CA PHE A 44 -8.25 -0.17 0.20
C PHE A 44 -7.15 0.11 1.21
N GLU A 45 -7.44 0.93 2.20
CA GLU A 45 -6.53 1.27 3.30
C GLU A 45 -7.03 0.61 4.58
N GLU A 46 -6.21 -0.29 5.14
CA GLU A 46 -6.53 -1.01 6.36
C GLU A 46 -5.57 -0.60 7.46
N GLU A 47 -6.12 -0.17 8.59
CA GLU A 47 -5.35 0.09 9.81
C GLU A 47 -5.09 -1.23 10.53
N VAL A 48 -3.82 -1.58 10.70
CA VAL A 48 -3.42 -2.80 11.41
C VAL A 48 -2.59 -2.44 12.64
N GLU A 49 -2.97 -3.04 13.77
CA GLU A 49 -2.25 -2.96 15.03
C GLU A 49 -1.22 -4.09 15.11
N GLU A 50 0.05 -3.73 14.99
CA GLU A 50 1.14 -4.69 15.06
C GLU A 50 1.95 -4.55 16.35
N ARG A 51 2.35 -5.70 16.88
CA ARG A 51 3.33 -5.76 17.97
C ARG A 51 4.71 -5.63 17.33
N LEU A 52 5.32 -4.45 17.46
CA LEU A 52 6.63 -4.16 16.88
C LEU A 52 7.66 -5.18 17.40
N LYS A 53 8.07 -6.13 16.54
CA LYS A 53 9.31 -6.88 16.74
C LYS A 53 10.43 -6.06 16.06
N PRO A 54 11.56 -5.79 16.73
CA PRO A 54 12.67 -5.07 16.13
C PRO A 54 13.24 -5.90 14.97
N GLY A 55 12.83 -5.60 13.73
CA GLY A 55 13.31 -6.32 12.55
C GLY A 55 12.43 -6.27 11.29
N ASP A 56 11.13 -5.95 11.38
CA ASP A 56 10.29 -5.86 10.17
C ASP A 56 10.42 -4.49 9.54
N SER A 57 11.27 -4.43 8.51
CA SER A 57 11.48 -3.25 7.69
C SER A 57 10.23 -3.04 6.84
N GLY A 58 9.27 -2.29 7.40
CA GLY A 58 8.16 -1.65 6.68
C GLY A 58 8.68 -0.66 5.67
N LYS A 59 9.27 -1.16 4.59
CA LYS A 59 9.50 -0.42 3.35
C LYS A 59 8.22 -0.56 2.51
N HIS A 60 7.94 0.46 1.70
CA HIS A 60 6.78 0.67 0.81
C HIS A 60 5.59 1.36 1.51
N GLY A 61 5.38 2.67 1.41
CA GLY A 61 6.07 3.75 0.69
C GLY A 61 5.42 5.08 1.11
N SER A 62 6.21 6.08 1.49
CA SER A 62 6.41 7.35 0.73
C SER A 62 5.07 7.94 0.25
N GLY A 63 4.48 8.95 0.86
CA GLY A 63 5.07 10.22 1.28
C GLY A 63 4.88 11.25 0.17
N PHE A 64 3.82 12.08 0.28
CA PHE A 64 3.63 13.49 -0.15
C PHE A 64 3.98 13.91 -1.61
N PRO A 65 3.48 15.04 -2.17
CA PRO A 65 2.59 16.08 -1.63
C PRO A 65 1.13 16.00 -2.05
#